data_AF-A0A958VIW4-F1
#
_entry.id   AF-A0A958VIW4-F1
#
_cell.length_a   1.000
_cell.length_b   1.000
_cell.length_c   1.000
_cell.angle_alpha   90.00
_cell.angle_beta   90.00
_cell.angle_gamma   90.00
#
_symmetry.space_group_name_H-M   'P 1'
#
loop_
_entity.id
_entity.type
_entity.pdbx_description
1 polymer ?
#
loop_
_entity_poly.entity_id
_entity_poly.type
_entity_poly.pdbx_seq_one_letter_code
_entity_poly.pdbx_strand_id
1 'polypeptide(L)'
;MIILAVVLMKYATPSAIKANLNKQFSILSDKHNWIMTVIYTMTFGSFIGYSAAFPKLCQDIFPEANYRLWVFLGPAVGALIRPVGGMISDKINSGAKVTMVSTLMQIGAALAVAYFVIQARVADNPLDYWWPFFGCFMI
;
A
#
# COMPACT_ATOMS: atom_id res chain seq x y z
N MET A 1 3.61 -8.79 -24.28
CA MET A 1 4.55 -9.70 -23.60
C MET A 1 3.82 -10.67 -22.66
N ILE A 2 3.13 -10.21 -21.61
CA ILE A 2 2.45 -11.10 -20.64
C ILE A 2 1.29 -11.90 -21.25
N ILE A 3 0.44 -11.26 -22.06
CA ILE A 3 -0.74 -11.93 -22.68
C ILE A 3 -0.32 -13.03 -23.67
N LEU A 4 0.74 -12.80 -24.45
CA LEU A 4 1.27 -13.77 -25.42
C LEU A 4 1.88 -14.99 -24.72
N ALA A 5 2.58 -14.78 -23.59
CA ALA A 5 3.15 -15.87 -22.79
C ALA A 5 2.07 -16.76 -22.15
N VAL A 6 0.96 -16.16 -21.69
CA VAL A 6 -0.16 -16.90 -21.10
C VAL A 6 -0.93 -17.72 -22.16
N VAL A 7 -1.08 -17.18 -23.38
CA VAL A 7 -1.74 -17.90 -24.50
C VAL A 7 -0.90 -19.08 -24.99
N LEU A 8 0.43 -18.92 -25.09
CA LEU A 8 1.36 -20.00 -25.46
C LEU A 8 1.36 -21.12 -24.41
N MET A 9 1.36 -20.79 -23.12
CA MET A 9 1.22 -21.79 -22.06
C MET A 9 -0.10 -22.55 -22.18
N LYS A 10 -1.24 -21.87 -22.38
CA LYS A 10 -2.55 -22.54 -22.52
C LYS A 10 -2.61 -23.53 -23.68
N TYR A 11 -1.90 -23.27 -24.77
CA TYR A 11 -1.86 -24.13 -25.96
C TYR A 11 -0.84 -25.29 -25.84
N ALA A 12 0.25 -25.09 -25.09
CA ALA A 12 1.33 -26.07 -24.92
C ALA A 12 1.20 -26.98 -23.68
N THR A 13 0.19 -26.76 -22.81
CA THR A 13 0.08 -27.50 -21.53
C THR A 13 -0.55 -28.91 -21.72
N PRO A 14 0.09 -30.00 -21.25
CA PRO A 14 -0.41 -31.37 -21.31
C PRO A 14 -1.78 -31.59 -20.65
N SER A 15 -2.56 -32.54 -21.20
CA SER A 15 -3.94 -32.88 -20.78
C SER A 15 -4.09 -33.19 -19.28
N ALA A 16 -3.04 -33.68 -18.62
CA ALA A 16 -3.01 -34.01 -17.19
C ALA A 16 -3.11 -32.78 -16.26
N ILE A 17 -2.69 -31.59 -16.73
CA ILE A 17 -2.70 -30.35 -15.94
C ILE A 17 -3.98 -29.55 -16.17
N LYS A 18 -4.70 -29.78 -17.28
CA LYS A 18 -5.98 -29.11 -17.60
C LYS A 18 -7.04 -29.30 -16.52
N ALA A 19 -7.09 -30.45 -15.85
CA ALA A 19 -8.02 -30.71 -14.74
C ALA A 19 -7.72 -29.84 -13.51
N ASN A 20 -6.44 -29.63 -13.17
CA ASN A 20 -6.02 -28.70 -12.12
C ASN A 20 -6.19 -27.24 -12.53
N LEU A 21 -5.98 -26.93 -13.82
CA LEU A 21 -6.19 -25.59 -14.38
C LEU A 21 -7.66 -25.16 -14.28
N ASN A 22 -8.62 -26.04 -14.56
CA ASN A 22 -10.04 -25.74 -14.40
C ASN A 22 -10.43 -25.50 -12.92
N LYS A 23 -9.81 -26.23 -11.97
CA LYS A 23 -9.95 -25.96 -10.54
C LYS A 23 -9.35 -24.61 -10.13
N GLN A 24 -8.20 -24.23 -10.69
CA GLN A 24 -7.60 -22.91 -10.47
C GLN A 24 -8.41 -21.78 -11.11
N PHE A 25 -8.99 -22.00 -12.30
CA PHE A 25 -9.87 -21.03 -12.97
C PHE A 25 -11.22 -20.89 -12.26
N SER A 26 -11.69 -21.92 -11.54
CA SER A 26 -12.88 -21.81 -10.70
C SER A 26 -12.74 -20.75 -9.60
N ILE A 27 -11.52 -20.47 -9.12
CA ILE A 27 -11.24 -19.43 -8.13
C ILE A 27 -11.47 -18.03 -8.73
N LEU A 28 -11.30 -17.87 -10.05
CA LEU A 28 -11.59 -16.62 -10.76
C LEU A 28 -13.08 -16.38 -10.97
N SER A 29 -13.93 -17.38 -10.78
CA SER A 29 -15.39 -17.22 -10.81
C SER A 29 -15.97 -16.81 -9.45
N ASP A 30 -15.17 -16.84 -8.38
CA ASP A 30 -15.63 -16.50 -7.03
C ASP A 30 -15.56 -14.98 -6.79
N LYS A 31 -16.70 -14.38 -6.44
CA LYS A 31 -16.80 -12.94 -6.13
C LYS A 31 -15.98 -12.56 -4.90
N HIS A 32 -15.88 -13.42 -3.89
CA HIS A 32 -15.11 -13.14 -2.68
C HIS A 32 -13.61 -13.06 -2.99
N ASN A 33 -13.11 -13.91 -3.88
CA ASN A 33 -11.71 -13.89 -4.30
C ASN A 33 -11.35 -12.56 -5.00
N TRP A 34 -12.24 -12.04 -5.85
CA TRP A 34 -12.06 -10.74 -6.48
C TRP A 34 -12.07 -9.59 -5.45
N ILE A 35 -13.00 -9.61 -4.50
CA ILE A 35 -13.07 -8.59 -3.44
C ILE A 35 -11.76 -8.56 -2.63
N MET A 36 -11.25 -9.72 -2.22
CA MET A 36 -9.98 -9.82 -1.49
C MET A 36 -8.80 -9.33 -2.33
N THR A 37 -8.76 -9.68 -3.62
CA THR A 37 -7.71 -9.23 -4.54
C THR A 37 -7.71 -7.71 -4.69
N VAL A 38 -8.88 -7.09 -4.82
CA VAL A 38 -9.02 -5.64 -4.95
C VAL A 38 -8.57 -4.93 -3.67
N ILE A 39 -9.05 -5.38 -2.50
CA ILE A 39 -8.68 -4.78 -1.20
C ILE A 39 -7.18 -4.94 -0.94
N TYR A 40 -6.60 -6.09 -1.27
CA TYR A 40 -5.17 -6.31 -1.16
C TYR A 40 -4.37 -5.42 -2.11
N THR A 41 -4.77 -5.32 -3.38
CA THR A 41 -4.11 -4.46 -4.36
C THR A 41 -4.17 -2.99 -3.95
N MET A 42 -5.30 -2.55 -3.40
CA MET A 42 -5.47 -1.18 -2.90
C MET A 42 -4.52 -0.87 -1.74
N THR A 43 -4.45 -1.75 -0.75
CA THR A 43 -3.63 -1.55 0.46
C THR A 43 -2.13 -1.69 0.17
N PHE A 44 -1.74 -2.80 -0.47
CA PHE A 44 -0.35 -3.06 -0.81
C PHE A 44 0.18 -2.11 -1.90
N GLY A 45 -0.65 -1.80 -2.91
CA GLY A 45 -0.32 -0.84 -3.96
C GLY A 45 -0.10 0.56 -3.39
N SER A 46 -0.94 1.01 -2.45
CA SER A 46 -0.76 2.30 -1.78
C SER A 46 0.54 2.35 -0.98
N PHE A 47 0.91 1.28 -0.28
CA PHE A 47 2.19 1.23 0.44
C PHE A 47 3.40 1.42 -0.49
N ILE A 48 3.42 0.74 -1.65
CA ILE A 48 4.52 0.88 -2.62
C ILE A 48 4.51 2.29 -3.23
N GLY A 49 3.33 2.79 -3.59
CA GLY A 49 3.16 4.13 -4.15
C GLY A 49 3.64 5.22 -3.20
N TYR A 50 3.24 5.16 -1.93
CA TYR A 50 3.68 6.09 -0.89
C TYR A 50 5.17 5.99 -0.62
N SER A 51 5.72 4.77 -0.56
CA SER A 51 7.17 4.57 -0.40
C SER A 51 7.99 5.21 -1.54
N ALA A 52 7.48 5.20 -2.76
CA ALA A 52 8.13 5.83 -3.91
C ALA A 52 7.91 7.36 -3.96
N ALA A 53 6.72 7.84 -3.60
CA ALA A 53 6.37 9.25 -3.64
C ALA A 53 6.99 10.06 -2.49
N PHE A 54 7.19 9.45 -1.32
CA PHE A 54 7.69 10.11 -0.12
C PHE A 54 9.05 10.82 -0.26
N PRO A 55 10.11 10.19 -0.81
CA PRO A 55 11.38 10.88 -1.04
C PRO A 55 11.21 12.13 -1.90
N LYS A 56 10.37 12.04 -2.93
CA LYS A 56 10.15 13.15 -3.86
C LYS A 56 9.39 14.30 -3.19
N LEU A 57 8.36 13.98 -2.42
CA LEU A 57 7.63 14.95 -1.59
C LEU A 57 8.56 15.66 -0.58
N CYS A 58 9.44 14.93 0.10
CA CYS A 58 10.40 15.52 1.01
C CYS A 58 11.37 16.48 0.31
N GLN A 59 11.85 16.12 -0.88
CA GLN A 59 12.73 16.98 -1.68
C GLN A 59 12.04 18.27 -2.13
N ASP A 60 10.78 18.19 -2.54
CA ASP A 60 10.06 19.33 -3.10
C ASP A 60 9.55 20.31 -2.04
N ILE A 61 9.30 19.85 -0.81
CA ILE A 61 8.75 20.67 0.28
C ILE A 61 9.82 21.07 1.30
N PHE A 62 10.78 20.19 1.59
CA PHE A 62 11.78 20.36 2.66
C PHE A 62 13.21 20.15 2.11
N PRO A 63 13.68 21.00 1.18
CA PRO A 63 14.99 20.83 0.54
C PRO A 63 16.17 20.92 1.52
N GLU A 64 16.01 21.66 2.63
CA GLU A 64 17.05 21.88 3.64
C GLU A 64 17.12 20.77 4.70
N ALA A 65 16.09 19.91 4.79
CA ALA A 65 16.05 18.83 5.77
C ALA A 65 16.97 17.67 5.37
N ASN A 66 17.66 17.06 6.34
CA ASN A 66 18.45 15.85 6.10
C ASN A 66 17.52 14.61 6.01
N TYR A 67 16.74 14.51 4.94
CA TYR A 67 15.61 13.58 4.80
C TYR A 67 16.01 12.11 4.54
N ARG A 68 17.27 11.81 4.21
CA ARG A 68 17.70 10.47 3.74
C ARG A 68 17.41 9.34 4.74
N LEU A 69 17.63 9.59 6.03
CA LEU A 69 17.37 8.60 7.08
C LEU A 69 15.86 8.44 7.34
N TRP A 70 15.12 9.54 7.26
CA TRP A 70 13.68 9.60 7.50
C TRP A 70 12.86 8.97 6.38
N VAL A 71 13.33 9.08 5.13
CA VAL A 71 12.70 8.44 3.97
C VAL A 71 12.73 6.92 4.07
N PHE A 72 13.79 6.33 4.61
CA PHE A 72 13.90 4.89 4.83
C PHE A 72 12.98 4.39 5.96
N LEU A 73 12.72 5.22 6.96
CA LEU A 73 11.87 4.87 8.09
C LEU A 73 10.42 4.58 7.68
N GLY A 74 9.85 5.30 6.70
CA GLY A 74 8.48 5.06 6.23
C GLY A 74 8.25 3.61 5.75
N PRO A 75 8.99 3.13 4.74
CA PRO A 75 8.90 1.75 4.28
C PRO A 75 9.27 0.72 5.36
N ALA A 76 10.25 1.02 6.22
CA ALA A 76 10.67 0.12 7.29
C ALA A 76 9.56 -0.09 8.32
N VAL A 77 8.95 0.99 8.82
CA VAL A 77 7.85 0.91 9.79
C VAL A 77 6.62 0.26 9.16
N GLY A 78 6.26 0.63 7.93
CA GLY A 78 5.14 0.01 7.23
C GLY A 78 5.38 -1.46 6.83
N ALA A 79 6.63 -1.94 6.78
CA ALA A 79 6.92 -3.37 6.66
C ALA A 79 6.74 -4.09 8.01
N LEU A 80 7.17 -3.47 9.12
CA LEU A 80 7.07 -4.04 10.47
C LEU A 80 5.64 -4.04 11.01
N ILE A 81 4.79 -3.10 10.60
CA ILE A 81 3.38 -3.07 11.02
C ILE A 81 2.57 -4.24 10.44
N ARG A 82 3.05 -4.89 9.36
CA ARG A 82 2.29 -5.96 8.67
C ARG A 82 2.10 -7.21 9.54
N PRO A 83 3.14 -7.81 10.15
CA PRO A 83 2.95 -8.89 11.13
C PRO A 83 2.04 -8.47 12.29
N VAL A 84 2.16 -7.22 12.75
CA VAL A 84 1.34 -6.67 13.84
C VAL A 84 -0.13 -6.60 13.45
N GLY A 85 -0.44 -6.12 12.25
CA GLY A 85 -1.80 -6.11 11.71
C GLY A 85 -2.40 -7.51 11.59
N GLY A 86 -1.59 -8.51 11.21
CA GLY A 86 -1.98 -9.92 11.21
C GLY A 86 -2.36 -10.42 12.61
N MET A 87 -1.49 -10.19 13.60
CA MET A 87 -1.77 -10.58 14.99
C MET A 87 -3.04 -9.92 15.56
N ILE A 88 -3.31 -8.66 15.18
CA ILE A 88 -4.53 -7.95 15.58
C ILE A 88 -5.77 -8.54 14.88
N SER A 89 -5.67 -8.86 13.58
CA SER A 89 -6.73 -9.53 12.82
C SER A 89 -7.11 -10.86 13.43
N ASP A 90 -6.12 -11.66 13.84
CA ASP A 90 -6.33 -12.96 14.46
C ASP A 90 -7.00 -12.82 15.82
N LYS A 91 -6.62 -11.82 16.62
CA LYS A 91 -7.24 -11.55 17.93
C LYS A 91 -8.70 -11.09 17.81
N ILE A 92 -9.06 -10.42 16.71
CA ILE A 92 -10.41 -9.90 16.45
C ILE A 92 -11.27 -10.91 15.66
N ASN A 93 -10.70 -12.07 15.27
CA ASN A 93 -11.33 -13.10 14.43
C ASN A 93 -11.95 -12.54 13.13
N SER A 94 -11.44 -11.39 12.64
CA SER A 94 -12.01 -10.73 11.47
C SER A 94 -11.03 -9.75 10.82
N GLY A 95 -10.32 -10.23 9.80
CA GLY A 95 -9.41 -9.40 8.99
C GLY A 95 -10.14 -8.31 8.20
N ALA A 96 -11.41 -8.51 7.85
CA ALA A 96 -12.19 -7.52 7.11
C ALA A 96 -12.43 -6.24 7.94
N LYS A 97 -12.73 -6.37 9.24
CA LYS A 97 -12.93 -5.21 10.13
C LYS A 97 -11.65 -4.42 10.33
N VAL A 98 -10.53 -5.12 10.57
CA VAL A 98 -9.21 -4.49 10.75
C VAL A 98 -8.79 -3.75 9.48
N THR A 99 -9.01 -4.35 8.31
CA THR A 99 -8.68 -3.73 7.03
C THR A 99 -9.57 -2.53 6.71
N MET A 100 -10.85 -2.56 7.10
CA MET A 100 -11.75 -1.41 6.93
C MET A 100 -11.27 -0.22 7.79
N VAL A 101 -10.94 -0.47 9.06
CA VAL A 101 -10.42 0.58 9.96
C VAL A 101 -9.09 1.11 9.47
N SER A 102 -8.16 0.25 9.02
CA SER A 102 -6.87 0.69 8.49
C SER A 102 -7.03 1.54 7.23
N THR A 103 -7.97 1.20 6.35
CA THR A 103 -8.25 1.98 5.13
C THR A 103 -8.82 3.35 5.47
N LEU A 104 -9.74 3.44 6.43
CA LEU A 104 -10.29 4.73 6.87
C LEU A 104 -9.21 5.61 7.53
N MET A 105 -8.35 5.00 8.34
CA MET A 105 -7.21 5.69 8.95
C MET A 105 -6.24 6.22 7.89
N GLN A 106 -5.92 5.41 6.88
CA GLN A 106 -5.03 5.78 5.78
C GLN A 106 -5.59 6.92 4.90
N ILE A 107 -6.92 6.94 4.67
CA ILE A 107 -7.58 8.05 3.98
C ILE A 107 -7.46 9.34 4.80
N GLY A 108 -7.73 9.28 6.11
CA GLY A 108 -7.60 10.42 7.01
C GLY A 108 -6.17 10.96 7.09
N ALA A 109 -5.19 10.05 7.19
CA ALA A 109 -3.77 10.37 7.16
C ALA A 109 -3.36 11.05 5.84
N ALA A 110 -3.80 10.54 4.70
CA ALA A 110 -3.52 11.14 3.39
C ALA A 110 -4.07 12.57 3.27
N LEU A 111 -5.27 12.82 3.78
CA LEU A 111 -5.86 14.18 3.80
C LEU A 111 -5.08 15.12 4.74
N ALA A 112 -4.66 14.63 5.91
CA ALA A 112 -3.85 15.40 6.84
C ALA A 112 -2.47 15.75 6.24
N VAL A 113 -1.82 14.80 5.57
CA VAL A 113 -0.57 15.03 4.83
C VAL A 113 -0.76 16.12 3.77
N ALA A 114 -1.83 16.04 2.98
CA ALA A 114 -2.13 17.05 1.96
C ALA A 114 -2.32 18.44 2.57
N TYR A 115 -3.01 18.54 3.72
CA TYR A 115 -3.18 19.78 4.45
C TYR A 115 -1.84 20.38 4.90
N PHE A 116 -0.97 19.58 5.54
CA PHE A 116 0.34 20.06 6.00
C PHE A 116 1.28 20.43 4.85
N VAL A 117 1.19 19.74 3.70
CA VAL A 117 1.95 20.12 2.50
C VAL A 117 1.54 21.49 1.99
N ILE A 118 0.24 21.81 1.97
CA ILE A 118 -0.24 23.14 1.54
C ILE A 118 0.25 24.22 2.50
N GLN A 119 0.17 23.98 3.82
CA GLN A 119 0.66 24.93 4.82
C GLN A 119 2.18 25.15 4.70
N ALA A 120 2.96 24.07 4.55
CA ALA A 120 4.41 24.13 4.40
C ALA A 120 4.87 24.88 3.13
N ARG A 121 4.06 24.89 2.06
CA ARG A 121 4.37 25.63 0.83
C ARG A 121 4.19 27.14 0.95
N VAL A 122 3.32 27.60 1.85
CA VAL A 122 2.98 29.02 2.01
C VAL A 122 3.69 29.64 3.21
N ALA A 123 4.23 28.82 4.10
CA ALA A 123 4.97 29.26 5.28
C ALA A 123 6.37 29.79 4.95
N ASP A 124 6.82 30.80 5.71
CA ASP A 124 8.17 31.37 5.58
C ASP A 124 9.27 30.35 5.93
N ASN A 125 8.99 29.45 6.88
CA ASN A 125 9.86 28.33 7.26
C ASN A 125 9.13 26.99 7.10
N PRO A 126 9.35 26.26 5.99
CA PRO A 126 8.71 24.96 5.78
C PRO A 126 9.02 23.94 6.87
N LEU A 127 10.22 24.00 7.50
CA LEU A 127 10.69 23.04 8.49
C LEU A 127 9.79 22.89 9.73
N ASP A 128 9.03 23.92 10.09
CA ASP A 128 8.11 23.87 11.25
C ASP A 128 7.01 22.82 11.06
N TYR A 129 6.67 22.53 9.81
CA TYR A 129 5.65 21.55 9.43
C TYR A 129 6.21 20.15 9.17
N TRP A 130 7.54 19.95 9.31
CA TRP A 130 8.17 18.66 9.06
C TRP A 130 7.63 17.55 9.96
N TRP A 131 7.56 17.78 11.27
CA TRP A 131 7.14 16.75 12.23
C TRP A 131 5.65 16.38 12.12
N PRO A 132 4.71 17.33 11.99
CA PRO A 132 3.32 17.02 11.70
C PRO A 132 3.13 16.27 10.38
N PHE A 133 3.83 16.71 9.31
CA PHE A 133 3.81 16.04 8.01
C PHE A 133 4.33 14.59 8.12
N PHE A 134 5.51 14.41 8.73
CA PHE A 134 6.13 13.11 8.91
C PHE A 134 5.24 12.19 9.75
N GLY A 135 4.74 12.68 10.89
CA GLY A 135 3.87 11.91 11.77
C GLY A 135 2.59 11.43 11.07
N CYS A 136 1.93 12.29 10.29
CA CYS A 136 0.76 11.90 9.50
C CYS A 136 1.10 10.93 8.37
N PHE A 137 2.30 11.04 7.78
CA PHE A 137 2.73 10.11 6.73
C PHE A 137 3.03 8.70 7.25
N MET A 138 3.39 8.57 8.52
CA MET A 138 3.73 7.28 9.16
C MET A 138 2.51 6.46 9.60
N ILE A 139 1.30 7.02 9.47
CA ILE A 139 0.00 6.40 9.81
C ILE A 139 -0.59 5.73 8.57
#